data_AF-A0A523FMX7-F1
#
_entry.id   AF-A0A523FMX7-F1
#
_cell.length_a   1.000
_cell.length_b   1.000
_cell.length_c   1.000
_cell.angle_alpha   90.00
_cell.angle_beta   90.00
_cell.angle_gamma   90.00
#
_symmetry.space_group_name_H-M   'P 1'
#
loop_
_entity.id
_entity.type
_entity.pdbx_description
1 polymer ?
#
loop_
_entity_poly.entity_id
_entity_poly.type
_entity_poly.pdbx_seq_one_letter_code
_entity_poly.pdbx_strand_id
1 'polypeptide(L)'
;MSSFTFFGKVLPERATLDIHAPFNVVITTPDGQSLSGKMHILANQVSITVKAPSEFDSDLPTLRNYVEESIRAIVDFAGFLYGIGYDYEMISAINNETGAMTVFGIQLPVTSDDPEVRADRFSELLPCLSKSQYLPLALSDLREAIKSPVDSGVFSFRAAQTIMQAFRKPRESESKGWNRMIKKLNLNKGIKQFMGRYAGDRRHGKPIHISWDDRNAMMRRAWVVVDRYCEYLIRGEKALPKSKFLVPKYD
;
A
#
# COMPACT_ATOMS: atom_id res chain seq x y z
N MET A 1 -10.86 28.35 -0.33
CA MET A 1 -9.55 27.73 -0.63
C MET A 1 -9.15 27.00 0.62
N SER A 2 -9.31 25.68 0.64
CA SER A 2 -8.94 24.89 1.81
C SER A 2 -7.41 24.78 1.92
N SER A 3 -6.91 24.90 3.14
CA SER A 3 -5.46 24.87 3.42
C SER A 3 -5.15 23.78 4.43
N PHE A 4 -4.19 22.92 4.11
CA PHE A 4 -3.77 21.82 4.98
C PHE A 4 -2.26 21.83 5.16
N THR A 5 -1.80 21.56 6.38
CA THR A 5 -0.37 21.35 6.66
C THR A 5 -0.14 19.89 7.00
N PHE A 6 0.67 19.19 6.21
CA PHE A 6 1.06 17.81 6.42
C PHE A 6 2.44 17.73 7.08
N PHE A 7 2.61 16.76 7.97
CA PHE A 7 3.85 16.50 8.68
C PHE A 7 4.28 15.05 8.49
N GLY A 8 5.58 14.83 8.37
CA GLY A 8 6.16 13.51 8.23
C GLY A 8 7.65 13.49 8.47
N LYS A 9 8.26 12.34 8.20
CA LYS A 9 9.67 12.10 8.48
C LYS A 9 10.34 11.32 7.35
N VAL A 10 11.59 11.68 7.06
CA VAL A 10 12.48 10.93 6.16
C VAL A 10 13.26 9.90 6.97
N LEU A 11 13.37 8.69 6.43
CA LEU A 11 14.08 7.55 7.00
C LEU A 11 15.18 7.09 6.02
N PRO A 12 16.27 6.46 6.50
CA PRO A 12 16.57 6.20 7.89
C PRO A 12 17.17 7.42 8.59
N GLU A 13 16.89 7.58 9.89
CA GLU A 13 17.33 8.76 10.67
C GLU A 13 18.85 8.95 10.74
N ARG A 14 19.61 7.86 10.60
CA ARG A 14 21.08 7.87 10.57
C ARG A 14 21.68 8.55 9.33
N ALA A 15 20.86 8.83 8.32
CA ALA A 15 21.23 9.60 7.14
C ALA A 15 20.38 10.89 7.17
N THR A 16 20.98 12.01 7.56
CA THR A 16 20.26 13.28 7.69
C THR A 16 20.03 13.91 6.32
N LEU A 17 18.77 14.17 5.99
CA LEU A 17 18.36 15.05 4.90
C LEU A 17 17.96 16.42 5.45
N ASP A 18 18.61 17.45 4.93
CA ASP A 18 18.38 18.86 5.28
C ASP A 18 18.36 19.71 4.00
N ILE A 19 17.28 20.45 3.80
CA ILE A 19 17.12 21.43 2.73
C ILE A 19 16.81 22.76 3.41
N HIS A 20 17.87 23.54 3.66
CA HIS A 20 17.85 24.72 4.53
C HIS A 20 16.80 25.78 4.19
N ALA A 21 16.43 25.93 2.91
CA ALA A 21 15.43 26.90 2.48
C ALA A 21 14.13 26.19 2.08
N PRO A 22 12.96 26.71 2.50
CA PRO A 22 11.71 26.21 1.97
C PRO A 22 11.60 26.46 0.48
N PHE A 23 10.92 25.55 -0.20
CA PHE A 23 10.71 25.63 -1.64
C PHE A 23 9.25 25.37 -1.98
N ASN A 24 8.84 25.92 -3.13
CA ASN A 24 7.48 25.73 -3.64
C ASN A 24 7.40 24.39 -4.38
N VAL A 25 6.27 23.72 -4.23
CA VAL A 25 5.96 22.46 -4.89
C VAL A 25 4.59 22.62 -5.57
N VAL A 26 4.45 22.06 -6.76
CA VAL A 26 3.16 21.96 -7.45
C VAL A 26 2.75 20.51 -7.42
N ILE A 27 1.56 20.24 -6.90
CA ILE A 27 0.98 18.90 -6.83
C ILE A 27 -0.11 18.83 -7.90
N THR A 28 0.09 17.98 -8.90
CA THR A 28 -0.89 17.78 -9.97
C THR A 28 -1.79 16.60 -9.63
N THR A 29 -3.09 16.84 -9.64
CA THR A 29 -4.10 15.81 -9.37
C THR A 29 -4.48 15.09 -10.68
N PRO A 30 -5.16 13.92 -10.61
CA PRO A 30 -5.46 13.11 -11.80
C PRO A 30 -6.35 13.83 -12.82
N ASP A 31 -7.20 14.72 -12.35
CA ASP A 31 -8.12 15.56 -13.13
C ASP A 31 -7.44 16.83 -13.68
N GLY A 32 -6.13 16.99 -13.46
CA GLY A 32 -5.33 18.09 -13.98
C GLY A 32 -5.36 19.36 -13.14
N GLN A 33 -6.01 19.35 -11.97
CA GLN A 33 -5.92 20.47 -11.03
C GLN A 33 -4.50 20.57 -10.45
N SER A 34 -4.10 21.78 -10.10
CA SER A 34 -2.80 22.07 -9.51
C SER A 34 -2.98 22.63 -8.11
N LEU A 35 -2.43 21.93 -7.12
CA LEU A 35 -2.36 22.40 -5.73
C LEU A 35 -1.00 23.06 -5.51
N SER A 36 -1.00 24.21 -4.84
CA SER A 36 0.24 24.92 -4.50
C SER A 36 0.71 24.49 -3.11
N GLY A 37 1.96 24.06 -3.03
CA GLY A 37 2.61 23.60 -1.81
C GLY A 37 3.81 24.46 -1.44
N LYS A 38 4.05 24.66 -0.14
CA LYS A 38 5.32 25.16 0.39
C LYS A 38 5.89 24.13 1.34
N MET A 39 7.06 23.58 1.02
CA MET A 39 7.68 22.47 1.73
C MET A 39 8.93 22.92 2.48
N HIS A 40 9.15 22.31 3.64
CA HIS A 40 10.36 22.40 4.44
C HIS A 40 10.85 20.98 4.75
N ILE A 41 12.15 20.74 4.61
CA ILE A 41 12.81 19.50 5.06
C ILE A 41 13.98 19.89 5.93
N LEU A 42 13.93 19.61 7.23
CA LEU A 42 14.97 19.96 8.18
C LEU A 42 15.21 18.79 9.14
N ALA A 43 16.46 18.31 9.21
CA ALA A 43 16.84 17.19 10.07
C ALA A 43 15.87 16.00 9.97
N ASN A 44 15.60 15.55 8.74
CA ASN A 44 14.62 14.51 8.40
C ASN A 44 13.15 14.82 8.72
N GLN A 45 12.81 15.97 9.30
CA GLN A 45 11.42 16.38 9.49
C GLN A 45 10.91 17.05 8.22
N VAL A 46 9.75 16.63 7.75
CA VAL A 46 9.08 17.22 6.59
C VAL A 46 7.82 17.92 7.07
N SER A 47 7.63 19.15 6.60
CA SER A 47 6.33 19.81 6.66
C SER A 47 6.00 20.39 5.30
N ILE A 48 4.76 20.23 4.85
CA ILE A 48 4.27 20.88 3.63
C ILE A 48 2.92 21.51 3.90
N THR A 49 2.79 22.80 3.60
CA THR A 49 1.49 23.49 3.56
C THR A 49 0.98 23.46 2.13
N VAL A 50 -0.20 22.89 1.92
CA VAL A 50 -0.87 22.76 0.61
C VAL A 50 -2.13 23.61 0.61
N LYS A 51 -2.29 24.43 -0.42
CA LYS A 51 -3.51 25.20 -0.69
C LYS A 51 -4.22 24.59 -1.87
N ALA A 52 -5.46 24.17 -1.64
CA ALA A 52 -6.33 23.66 -2.68
C ALA A 52 -7.31 24.74 -3.17
N PRO A 53 -7.61 24.77 -4.48
CA PRO A 53 -8.70 25.57 -5.04
C PRO A 53 -10.03 25.30 -4.32
N SER A 54 -10.95 26.26 -4.33
CA SER A 54 -12.29 26.09 -3.73
C SER A 54 -13.13 24.98 -4.38
N GLU A 55 -12.79 24.60 -5.60
CA GLU A 55 -13.44 23.56 -6.40
C GLU A 55 -12.79 22.17 -6.23
N PHE A 56 -11.74 22.06 -5.41
CA PHE A 56 -11.10 20.78 -5.12
C PHE A 56 -11.95 19.99 -4.12
N ASP A 57 -12.68 19.01 -4.64
CA ASP A 57 -13.53 18.11 -3.86
C ASP A 57 -12.86 16.74 -3.72
N SER A 58 -12.04 16.59 -2.68
CA SER A 58 -11.39 15.32 -2.35
C SER A 58 -11.34 15.15 -0.84
N ASP A 59 -11.55 13.92 -0.38
CA ASP A 59 -11.42 13.61 1.04
C ASP A 59 -9.95 13.70 1.51
N LEU A 60 -9.75 13.94 2.81
CA LEU A 60 -8.41 14.08 3.38
C LEU A 60 -7.51 12.84 3.12
N PRO A 61 -8.01 11.58 3.18
CA PRO A 61 -7.23 10.40 2.82
C PRO A 61 -6.75 10.39 1.36
N THR A 62 -7.54 10.85 0.41
CA THR A 62 -7.11 10.92 -1.00
C THR A 62 -6.13 12.07 -1.21
N LEU A 63 -6.39 13.25 -0.64
CA LEU A 63 -5.44 14.37 -0.66
C LEU A 63 -4.08 13.95 -0.06
N ARG A 64 -4.10 13.22 1.06
CA ARG A 64 -2.91 12.64 1.68
C ARG A 64 -2.09 11.82 0.67
N ASN A 65 -2.72 10.97 -0.15
CA ASN A 65 -2.01 10.17 -1.16
C ASN A 65 -1.27 11.06 -2.18
N TYR A 66 -1.91 12.12 -2.69
CA TYR A 66 -1.29 13.04 -3.67
C TYR A 66 -0.12 13.83 -3.06
N VAL A 67 -0.27 14.28 -1.82
CA VAL A 67 0.78 14.98 -1.09
C VAL A 67 1.95 14.04 -0.81
N GLU A 68 1.67 12.80 -0.37
CA GLU A 68 2.68 11.78 -0.10
C GLU A 68 3.47 11.42 -1.36
N GLU A 69 2.81 11.25 -2.51
CA GLU A 69 3.45 11.01 -3.81
C GLU A 69 4.44 12.13 -4.17
N SER A 70 4.03 13.39 -3.98
CA SER A 70 4.87 14.54 -4.30
C SER A 70 6.09 14.65 -3.38
N ILE A 71 5.92 14.39 -2.08
CA ILE A 71 7.04 14.36 -1.13
C ILE A 71 8.00 13.22 -1.47
N ARG A 72 7.48 12.03 -1.76
CA ARG A 72 8.30 10.88 -2.15
C ARG A 72 9.14 11.18 -3.38
N ALA A 73 8.58 11.80 -4.42
CA ALA A 73 9.35 12.18 -5.60
C ALA A 73 10.55 13.08 -5.28
N ILE A 74 10.39 14.03 -4.34
CA ILE A 74 11.47 14.91 -3.89
C ILE A 74 12.51 14.14 -3.06
N VAL A 75 12.05 13.29 -2.14
CA VAL A 75 12.92 12.47 -1.29
C VAL A 75 13.70 11.43 -2.12
N ASP A 76 13.06 10.82 -3.12
CA ASP A 76 13.67 9.90 -4.07
C ASP A 76 14.72 10.62 -4.94
N PHE A 77 14.44 11.84 -5.37
CA PHE A 77 15.42 12.67 -6.08
C PHE A 77 16.63 13.00 -5.19
N ALA A 78 16.41 13.37 -3.94
CA ALA A 78 17.51 13.54 -2.98
C ALA A 78 18.28 12.23 -2.78
N GLY A 79 17.58 11.10 -2.64
CA GLY A 79 18.18 9.78 -2.51
C GLY A 79 19.05 9.39 -3.71
N PHE A 80 18.59 9.71 -4.92
CA PHE A 80 19.36 9.56 -6.15
C PHE A 80 20.65 10.39 -6.11
N LEU A 81 20.59 11.66 -5.68
CA LEU A 81 21.76 12.53 -5.60
C LEU A 81 22.80 12.05 -4.57
N TYR A 82 22.35 11.51 -3.43
CA TYR A 82 23.23 11.05 -2.36
C TYR A 82 23.60 9.58 -2.43
N GLY A 83 22.99 8.79 -3.32
CA GLY A 83 23.12 7.34 -3.34
C GLY A 83 22.53 6.66 -2.09
N ILE A 84 21.52 7.26 -1.48
CA ILE A 84 20.89 6.79 -0.24
C ILE A 84 19.45 6.36 -0.54
N GLY A 85 19.09 5.15 -0.11
CA GLY A 85 17.71 4.67 -0.16
C GLY A 85 16.87 5.32 0.93
N TYR A 86 16.51 6.59 0.75
CA TYR A 86 15.59 7.27 1.64
C TYR A 86 14.17 6.69 1.51
N ASP A 87 13.42 6.79 2.58
CA ASP A 87 11.99 6.51 2.64
C ASP A 87 11.29 7.69 3.34
N TYR A 88 10.00 7.81 3.16
CA TYR A 88 9.19 8.87 3.76
C TYR A 88 7.99 8.27 4.48
N GLU A 89 7.68 8.79 5.66
CA GLU A 89 6.50 8.43 6.43
C GLU A 89 5.69 9.69 6.74
N MET A 90 4.45 9.74 6.25
CA MET A 90 3.51 10.80 6.61
C MET A 90 2.82 10.49 7.93
N ILE A 91 2.88 11.41 8.89
CA ILE A 91 2.44 11.21 10.27
C ILE A 91 1.08 11.86 10.53
N SER A 92 0.88 13.11 10.09
CA SER A 92 -0.34 13.85 10.42
C SER A 92 -0.63 14.98 9.44
N ALA A 93 -1.84 15.53 9.54
CA ALA A 93 -2.24 16.76 8.88
C ALA A 93 -3.04 17.66 9.81
N ILE A 94 -2.94 18.97 9.61
CA ILE A 94 -3.76 20.00 10.26
C ILE A 94 -4.58 20.69 9.17
N ASN A 95 -5.90 20.78 9.36
CA ASN A 95 -6.74 21.71 8.60
C ASN A 95 -6.50 23.12 9.15
N ASN A 96 -5.90 24.00 8.34
CA ASN A 96 -5.49 25.34 8.78
C ASN A 96 -6.67 26.31 8.96
N GLU A 97 -7.87 25.96 8.47
CA GLU A 97 -9.08 26.77 8.66
C GLU A 97 -9.77 26.45 9.99
N THR A 98 -9.82 25.16 10.34
CA THR A 98 -10.54 24.69 11.54
C THR A 98 -9.62 24.41 12.73
N GLY A 99 -8.31 24.29 12.51
CA GLY A 99 -7.33 23.83 13.49
C GLY A 99 -7.43 22.33 13.80
N ALA A 100 -8.31 21.59 13.13
CA ALA A 100 -8.49 20.16 13.37
C ALA A 100 -7.23 19.38 12.92
N MET A 101 -6.69 18.58 13.82
CA MET A 101 -5.55 17.71 13.56
C MET A 101 -6.03 16.28 13.32
N THR A 102 -5.49 15.64 12.28
CA THR A 102 -5.68 14.22 11.97
C THR A 102 -4.34 13.51 12.00
N VAL A 103 -4.21 12.47 12.81
CA VAL A 103 -3.03 11.57 12.80
C VAL A 103 -3.32 10.41 11.88
N PHE A 104 -2.40 10.12 10.96
CA PHE A 104 -2.51 9.00 10.05
C PHE A 104 -1.94 7.75 10.71
N GLY A 105 -2.81 6.76 10.94
CA GLY A 105 -2.36 5.45 11.39
C GLY A 105 -1.52 4.73 10.32
N ILE A 106 -0.54 3.95 10.77
CA ILE A 106 0.16 2.96 9.95
C ILE A 106 -0.65 1.67 9.77
N GLN A 107 -1.73 1.54 10.53
CA GLN A 107 -2.68 0.44 10.42
C GLN A 107 -3.55 0.63 9.19
N LEU A 108 -3.59 -0.39 8.36
CA LEU A 108 -4.51 -0.42 7.25
C LEU A 108 -5.85 -1.03 7.69
N PRO A 109 -7.01 -0.48 7.27
CA PRO A 109 -8.32 -1.08 7.54
C PRO A 109 -8.59 -2.26 6.59
N VAL A 110 -7.61 -3.16 6.46
CA VAL A 110 -7.68 -4.35 5.59
C VAL A 110 -8.49 -5.46 6.23
N THR A 111 -8.55 -5.47 7.56
CA THR A 111 -9.38 -6.40 8.31
C THR A 111 -10.25 -5.64 9.29
N SER A 112 -11.49 -6.08 9.42
CA SER A 112 -12.41 -5.68 10.49
C SER A 112 -11.95 -6.16 11.86
N ASP A 113 -10.97 -7.06 11.90
CA ASP A 113 -10.49 -7.70 13.12
C ASP A 113 -9.54 -6.79 13.88
N ASP A 114 -9.66 -6.81 15.19
CA ASP A 114 -8.76 -6.17 16.13
C ASP A 114 -7.30 -6.64 15.89
N PRO A 115 -6.32 -5.72 15.73
CA PRO A 115 -4.91 -6.06 15.62
C PRO A 115 -4.40 -7.00 16.72
N GLU A 116 -4.91 -6.89 17.95
CA GLU A 116 -4.51 -7.75 19.07
C GLU A 116 -4.93 -9.20 18.84
N VAL A 117 -6.18 -9.42 18.40
CA VAL A 117 -6.70 -10.76 18.05
C VAL A 117 -5.87 -11.40 16.94
N ARG A 118 -5.34 -10.60 16.01
CA ARG A 118 -4.46 -11.11 14.96
C ARG A 118 -3.06 -11.42 15.46
N ALA A 119 -2.54 -10.62 16.39
CA ALA A 119 -1.24 -10.84 17.00
C ALA A 119 -1.20 -12.17 17.78
N ASP A 120 -2.32 -12.60 18.38
CA ASP A 120 -2.43 -13.90 19.05
C ASP A 120 -2.16 -15.10 18.13
N ARG A 121 -2.36 -14.94 16.82
CA ARG A 121 -2.05 -15.96 15.81
C ARG A 121 -0.57 -16.03 15.46
N PHE A 122 0.29 -15.19 16.03
CA PHE A 122 1.71 -15.14 15.67
C PHE A 122 2.39 -16.50 15.80
N SER A 123 2.25 -17.15 16.96
CA SER A 123 2.85 -18.46 17.24
C SER A 123 2.29 -19.57 16.34
N GLU A 124 1.01 -19.47 15.95
CA GLU A 124 0.36 -20.40 15.01
C GLU A 124 0.90 -20.22 13.57
N LEU A 125 1.11 -18.97 13.15
CA LEU A 125 1.50 -18.63 11.78
C LEU A 125 3.00 -18.74 11.54
N LEU A 126 3.82 -18.56 12.58
CA LEU A 126 5.29 -18.55 12.48
C LEU A 126 5.86 -19.78 11.74
N PRO A 127 5.43 -21.03 12.00
CA PRO A 127 5.91 -22.21 11.28
C PRO A 127 5.63 -22.18 9.77
N CYS A 128 4.68 -21.38 9.29
CA CYS A 128 4.39 -21.27 7.86
C CYS A 128 5.54 -20.67 7.07
N LEU A 129 6.38 -19.83 7.69
CA LEU A 129 7.55 -19.24 7.05
C LEU A 129 8.55 -20.31 6.56
N SER A 130 8.72 -21.38 7.34
CA SER A 130 9.59 -22.51 6.96
C SER A 130 8.95 -23.46 5.97
N LYS A 131 7.61 -23.49 5.87
CA LYS A 131 6.86 -24.36 4.95
C LYS A 131 6.84 -23.83 3.51
N SER A 132 7.09 -22.54 3.29
CA SER A 132 7.01 -21.97 1.96
C SER A 132 7.95 -20.78 1.74
N GLN A 133 8.84 -20.90 0.76
CA GLN A 133 9.68 -19.80 0.28
C GLN A 133 8.88 -18.61 -0.29
N TYR A 134 7.63 -18.83 -0.69
CA TYR A 134 6.78 -17.80 -1.28
C TYR A 134 6.14 -16.89 -0.22
N LEU A 135 5.96 -17.38 1.01
CA LEU A 135 5.28 -16.62 2.06
C LEU A 135 6.11 -15.40 2.51
N PRO A 136 7.41 -15.50 2.84
CA PRO A 136 8.21 -14.33 3.20
C PRO A 136 8.22 -13.25 2.11
N LEU A 137 8.28 -13.65 0.84
CA LEU A 137 8.25 -12.75 -0.30
C LEU A 137 6.91 -12.01 -0.40
N ALA A 138 5.80 -12.73 -0.26
CA ALA A 138 4.47 -12.13 -0.27
C ALA A 138 4.22 -11.21 0.93
N LEU A 139 4.75 -11.54 2.12
CA LEU A 139 4.69 -10.66 3.29
C LEU A 139 5.51 -9.38 3.10
N SER A 140 6.68 -9.48 2.46
CA SER A 140 7.47 -8.30 2.09
C SER A 140 6.70 -7.41 1.11
N ASP A 141 6.04 -7.99 0.12
CA ASP A 141 5.19 -7.25 -0.81
C ASP A 141 4.01 -6.58 -0.10
N LEU A 142 3.33 -7.27 0.82
CA LEU A 142 2.27 -6.65 1.61
C LEU A 142 2.79 -5.47 2.43
N ARG A 143 3.97 -5.60 3.07
CA ARG A 143 4.61 -4.48 3.80
C ARG A 143 4.84 -3.28 2.89
N GLU A 144 5.39 -3.47 1.70
CA GLU A 144 5.61 -2.36 0.77
C GLU A 144 4.29 -1.76 0.26
N ALA A 145 3.23 -2.57 0.10
CA ALA A 145 1.90 -2.06 -0.22
C ALA A 145 1.31 -1.15 0.87
N ILE A 146 1.64 -1.42 2.14
CA ILE A 146 1.26 -0.53 3.26
C ILE A 146 1.95 0.81 3.12
N LYS A 147 3.25 0.78 2.82
CA LYS A 147 4.13 1.95 2.84
C LYS A 147 3.98 2.84 1.62
N SER A 148 3.70 2.29 0.44
CA SER A 148 3.53 3.08 -0.79
C SER A 148 2.07 3.12 -1.22
N PRO A 149 1.34 4.26 -1.01
CA PRO A 149 -0.02 4.40 -1.48
C PRO A 149 -0.16 4.17 -2.98
N VAL A 150 0.71 4.78 -3.79
CA VAL A 150 0.65 4.74 -5.26
C VAL A 150 0.97 3.34 -5.80
N ASP A 151 1.96 2.66 -5.24
CA ASP A 151 2.34 1.32 -5.69
C ASP A 151 1.63 0.19 -4.94
N SER A 152 0.70 0.53 -4.04
CA SER A 152 -0.06 -0.44 -3.25
C SER A 152 -0.74 -1.49 -4.13
N GLY A 153 -1.28 -1.09 -5.29
CA GLY A 153 -1.87 -2.01 -6.26
C GLY A 153 -0.85 -2.98 -6.87
N VAL A 154 0.33 -2.48 -7.23
CA VAL A 154 1.44 -3.28 -7.80
C VAL A 154 1.93 -4.29 -6.79
N PHE A 155 2.22 -3.86 -5.56
CA PHE A 155 2.71 -4.72 -4.49
C PHE A 155 1.65 -5.72 -4.03
N SER A 156 0.38 -5.30 -3.90
CA SER A 156 -0.75 -6.19 -3.59
C SER A 156 -0.90 -7.30 -4.64
N PHE A 157 -0.85 -6.97 -5.93
CA PHE A 157 -0.90 -7.99 -6.99
C PHE A 157 0.34 -8.89 -6.95
N ARG A 158 1.53 -8.32 -6.67
CA ARG A 158 2.78 -9.09 -6.59
C ARG A 158 2.72 -10.10 -5.45
N ALA A 159 2.22 -9.71 -4.27
CA ALA A 159 1.99 -10.62 -3.15
C ALA A 159 1.11 -11.81 -3.56
N ALA A 160 -0.04 -11.55 -4.19
CA ALA A 160 -0.94 -12.60 -4.66
C ALA A 160 -0.32 -13.48 -5.77
N GLN A 161 0.43 -12.87 -6.70
CA GLN A 161 1.13 -13.58 -7.78
C GLN A 161 2.28 -14.45 -7.23
N THR A 162 2.98 -13.99 -6.20
CA THR A 162 4.02 -14.73 -5.49
C THR A 162 3.43 -15.99 -4.85
N ILE A 163 2.31 -15.87 -4.14
CA ILE A 163 1.59 -17.04 -3.60
C ILE A 163 1.12 -17.97 -4.71
N MET A 164 0.64 -17.44 -5.84
CA MET A 164 0.22 -18.26 -6.98
C MET A 164 1.33 -19.19 -7.49
N GLN A 165 2.61 -18.78 -7.42
CA GLN A 165 3.72 -19.64 -7.82
C GLN A 165 3.78 -20.94 -7.00
N ALA A 166 3.34 -20.94 -5.73
CA ALA A 166 3.24 -22.16 -4.92
C ALA A 166 2.27 -23.21 -5.49
N PHE A 167 1.32 -22.76 -6.31
CA PHE A 167 0.30 -23.61 -6.93
C PHE A 167 0.61 -23.97 -8.38
N ARG A 168 1.69 -23.42 -8.94
CA ARG A 168 2.07 -23.61 -10.34
C ARG A 168 3.09 -24.73 -10.45
N LYS A 169 2.86 -25.69 -11.35
CA LYS A 169 3.86 -26.73 -11.64
C LYS A 169 4.91 -26.21 -12.63
N PRO A 170 6.12 -26.80 -12.66
CA PRO A 170 7.12 -26.47 -13.66
C PRO A 170 6.54 -26.51 -15.08
N ARG A 171 6.86 -25.50 -15.89
CA ARG A 171 6.42 -25.35 -17.29
C ARG A 171 4.90 -25.18 -17.50
N GLU A 172 4.09 -25.08 -16.44
CA GLU A 172 2.68 -24.70 -16.58
C GLU A 172 2.54 -23.19 -16.85
N SER A 173 1.44 -22.82 -17.51
CA SER A 173 1.06 -21.42 -17.66
C SER A 173 0.60 -20.83 -16.33
N GLU A 174 0.76 -19.52 -16.16
CA GLU A 174 0.30 -18.82 -14.94
C GLU A 174 -1.21 -19.01 -14.71
N SER A 175 -2.00 -19.04 -15.78
CA SER A 175 -3.46 -19.24 -15.70
C SER A 175 -3.82 -20.52 -14.96
N LYS A 176 -3.07 -21.61 -15.18
CA LYS A 176 -3.26 -22.88 -14.46
C LYS A 176 -2.94 -22.74 -12.96
N GLY A 177 -1.87 -22.04 -12.62
CA GLY A 177 -1.50 -21.74 -11.23
C GLY A 177 -2.57 -20.92 -10.51
N TRP A 178 -3.06 -19.84 -11.14
CA TRP A 178 -4.16 -19.02 -10.61
C TRP A 178 -5.42 -19.83 -10.37
N ASN A 179 -5.85 -20.64 -11.35
CA ASN A 179 -7.04 -21.49 -11.21
C ASN A 179 -6.89 -22.50 -10.06
N ARG A 180 -5.70 -23.07 -9.87
CA ARG A 180 -5.43 -24.01 -8.78
C ARG A 180 -5.45 -23.30 -7.42
N MET A 181 -4.80 -22.15 -7.31
CA MET A 181 -4.81 -21.32 -6.10
C MET A 181 -6.23 -20.92 -5.72
N ILE A 182 -7.01 -20.37 -6.67
CA ILE A 182 -8.40 -19.95 -6.45
C ILE A 182 -9.24 -21.12 -5.92
N LYS A 183 -9.11 -22.31 -6.52
CA LYS A 183 -9.82 -23.51 -6.07
C LYS A 183 -9.38 -23.96 -4.68
N LYS A 184 -8.08 -23.99 -4.40
CA LYS A 184 -7.53 -24.51 -3.13
C LYS A 184 -7.76 -23.56 -1.95
N LEU A 185 -7.71 -22.26 -2.19
CA LEU A 185 -7.89 -21.21 -1.18
C LEU A 185 -9.34 -20.68 -1.13
N ASN A 186 -10.25 -21.27 -1.91
CA ASN A 186 -11.66 -20.85 -2.03
C ASN A 186 -11.86 -19.35 -2.31
N LEU A 187 -11.05 -18.78 -3.21
CA LEU A 187 -11.07 -17.35 -3.54
C LEU A 187 -12.14 -17.02 -4.60
N ASN A 188 -12.45 -15.73 -4.75
CA ASN A 188 -13.26 -15.24 -5.86
C ASN A 188 -12.50 -15.42 -7.19
N LYS A 189 -13.18 -15.91 -8.24
CA LYS A 189 -12.58 -16.12 -9.57
C LYS A 189 -12.09 -14.83 -10.24
N GLY A 190 -12.75 -13.69 -9.96
CA GLY A 190 -12.42 -12.38 -10.51
C GLY A 190 -11.21 -11.69 -9.87
N ILE A 191 -10.61 -12.29 -8.83
CA ILE A 191 -9.53 -11.65 -8.05
C ILE A 191 -8.35 -11.22 -8.92
N LYS A 192 -7.92 -12.08 -9.87
CA LYS A 192 -6.80 -11.76 -10.78
C LYS A 192 -7.12 -10.55 -11.66
N GLN A 193 -8.32 -10.52 -12.24
CA GLN A 193 -8.71 -9.46 -13.18
C GLN A 193 -8.83 -8.12 -12.45
N PHE A 194 -9.47 -8.13 -11.27
CA PHE A 194 -9.59 -6.94 -10.44
C PHE A 194 -8.21 -6.38 -10.08
N MET A 195 -7.35 -7.23 -9.50
CA MET A 195 -6.04 -6.78 -9.04
C MET A 195 -5.11 -6.39 -10.20
N GLY A 196 -5.28 -7.03 -11.37
CA GLY A 196 -4.50 -6.72 -12.58
C GLY A 196 -4.75 -5.30 -13.12
N ARG A 197 -5.95 -4.74 -12.92
CA ARG A 197 -6.30 -3.38 -13.37
C ARG A 197 -5.39 -2.31 -12.75
N TYR A 198 -5.16 -2.40 -11.44
CA TYR A 198 -4.36 -1.42 -10.68
C TYR A 198 -2.86 -1.73 -10.69
N ALA A 199 -2.46 -2.89 -11.21
CA ALA A 199 -1.07 -3.30 -11.30
C ALA A 199 -0.48 -3.13 -12.71
N GLY A 200 -1.29 -3.33 -13.76
CA GLY A 200 -0.82 -3.43 -15.14
C GLY A 200 -0.11 -2.17 -15.63
N ASP A 201 -0.83 -1.06 -15.74
CA ASP A 201 -0.29 0.18 -16.29
C ASP A 201 0.92 0.70 -15.50
N ARG A 202 0.85 0.64 -14.17
CA ARG A 202 1.95 1.08 -13.30
C ARG A 202 3.21 0.24 -13.46
N ARG A 203 3.10 -1.08 -13.64
CA ARG A 203 4.25 -1.96 -13.93
C ARG A 203 4.90 -1.69 -15.28
N HIS A 204 4.19 -1.01 -16.17
CA HIS A 204 4.71 -0.53 -17.46
C HIS A 204 5.16 0.93 -17.40
N GLY A 205 5.37 1.48 -16.20
CA GLY A 205 5.88 2.83 -16.01
C GLY A 205 4.87 3.95 -16.26
N LYS A 206 3.59 3.61 -16.49
CA LYS A 206 2.55 4.63 -16.65
C LYS A 206 2.17 5.20 -15.28
N PRO A 207 1.98 6.52 -15.16
CA PRO A 207 1.43 7.10 -13.95
C PRO A 207 0.01 6.56 -13.75
N ILE A 208 -0.28 6.13 -12.53
CA ILE A 208 -1.63 5.79 -12.10
C ILE A 208 -1.90 6.55 -10.82
N HIS A 209 -3.15 6.92 -10.63
CA HIS A 209 -3.63 7.41 -9.35
C HIS A 209 -4.60 6.39 -8.78
N ILE A 210 -4.58 6.25 -7.46
CA ILE A 210 -5.44 5.30 -6.75
C ILE A 210 -6.17 6.02 -5.65
N SER A 211 -7.50 5.89 -5.65
CA SER A 211 -8.35 6.39 -4.57
C SER A 211 -8.08 5.61 -3.28
N TRP A 212 -8.49 6.17 -2.14
CA TRP A 212 -8.44 5.45 -0.87
C TRP A 212 -9.24 4.13 -0.91
N ASP A 213 -10.43 4.15 -1.52
CA ASP A 213 -11.31 2.99 -1.62
C ASP A 213 -10.72 1.88 -2.49
N ASP A 214 -10.17 2.24 -3.66
CA ASP A 214 -9.49 1.29 -4.54
C ASP A 214 -8.26 0.67 -3.85
N ARG A 215 -7.47 1.50 -3.16
CA ARG A 215 -6.32 1.05 -2.38
C ARG A 215 -6.74 0.05 -1.30
N ASN A 216 -7.77 0.37 -0.52
CA ASN A 216 -8.31 -0.53 0.49
C ASN A 216 -8.82 -1.83 -0.12
N ALA A 217 -9.58 -1.76 -1.21
CA ALA A 217 -10.10 -2.90 -1.92
C ALA A 217 -8.98 -3.83 -2.42
N MET A 218 -7.89 -3.27 -2.93
CA MET A 218 -6.70 -3.99 -3.41
C MET A 218 -5.98 -4.71 -2.28
N MET A 219 -5.68 -4.00 -1.20
CA MET A 219 -4.99 -4.58 -0.05
C MET A 219 -5.84 -5.65 0.61
N ARG A 220 -7.16 -5.46 0.73
CA ARG A 220 -8.11 -6.46 1.28
C ARG A 220 -8.02 -7.79 0.56
N ARG A 221 -8.02 -7.73 -0.77
CA ARG A 221 -7.90 -8.91 -1.62
C ARG A 221 -6.55 -9.60 -1.45
N ALA A 222 -5.44 -8.85 -1.45
CA ALA A 222 -4.11 -9.41 -1.24
C ALA A 222 -3.96 -10.05 0.15
N TRP A 223 -4.49 -9.42 1.18
CA TRP A 223 -4.45 -9.91 2.55
C TRP A 223 -5.21 -11.22 2.72
N VAL A 224 -6.40 -11.33 2.12
CA VAL A 224 -7.17 -12.58 2.12
C VAL A 224 -6.41 -13.70 1.41
N VAL A 225 -5.69 -13.41 0.32
CA VAL A 225 -4.87 -14.43 -0.37
C VAL A 225 -3.78 -14.96 0.56
N VAL A 226 -3.03 -14.07 1.21
CA VAL A 226 -1.91 -14.45 2.08
C VAL A 226 -2.41 -15.15 3.35
N ASP A 227 -3.45 -14.62 4.01
CA ASP A 227 -4.04 -15.22 5.20
C ASP A 227 -4.56 -16.64 4.94
N ARG A 228 -5.29 -16.83 3.83
CA ARG A 228 -5.78 -18.16 3.45
C ARG A 228 -4.66 -19.10 3.03
N TYR A 229 -3.58 -18.57 2.49
CA TYR A 229 -2.42 -19.40 2.19
C TYR A 229 -1.77 -19.92 3.47
N CYS A 230 -1.66 -19.11 4.52
CA CYS A 230 -1.23 -19.58 5.84
C CYS A 230 -2.16 -20.69 6.37
N GLU A 231 -3.48 -20.51 6.30
CA GLU A 231 -4.46 -21.53 6.69
C GLU A 231 -4.30 -22.84 5.91
N TYR A 232 -4.03 -22.73 4.60
CA TYR A 232 -3.74 -23.88 3.74
C TYR A 232 -2.49 -24.64 4.22
N LEU A 233 -1.42 -23.92 4.58
CA LEU A 233 -0.18 -24.50 5.10
C LEU A 233 -0.36 -25.12 6.50
N ILE A 234 -1.16 -24.50 7.38
CA ILE A 234 -1.51 -25.04 8.70
C ILE A 234 -2.24 -26.38 8.54
N ARG A 235 -3.14 -26.48 7.57
CA ARG A 235 -3.96 -27.67 7.29
C ARG A 235 -3.27 -28.76 6.47
N GLY A 236 -1.96 -28.64 6.26
CA GLY A 236 -1.18 -29.61 5.47
C GLY A 236 -1.57 -29.63 4.00
N GLU A 237 -1.76 -28.45 3.41
CA GLU A 237 -1.98 -28.27 1.97
C GLU A 237 -3.29 -28.87 1.43
N LYS A 238 -4.28 -28.99 2.33
CA LYS A 238 -5.64 -29.40 2.00
C LYS A 238 -6.46 -28.21 1.55
N ALA A 239 -7.36 -28.42 0.59
CA ALA A 239 -8.24 -27.37 0.09
C ALA A 239 -9.09 -26.80 1.24
N LEU A 240 -9.24 -25.47 1.28
CA LEU A 240 -10.00 -24.80 2.33
C LEU A 240 -11.51 -25.07 2.19
N PRO A 241 -12.20 -25.43 3.29
CA PRO A 241 -13.62 -25.76 3.25
C PRO A 241 -14.47 -24.50 3.06
N LYS A 242 -15.43 -24.57 2.13
CA LYS A 242 -16.35 -23.46 1.83
C LYS A 242 -17.18 -23.01 3.03
N SER A 243 -17.48 -23.92 3.95
CA SER A 243 -18.26 -23.62 5.16
C SER A 243 -17.55 -22.71 6.16
N LYS A 244 -16.20 -22.69 6.16
CA LYS A 244 -15.40 -21.85 7.08
C LYS A 244 -14.77 -20.64 6.39
N PHE A 245 -14.53 -20.72 5.08
CA PHE A 245 -13.86 -19.68 4.32
C PHE A 245 -14.77 -19.15 3.22
N LEU A 246 -15.85 -18.45 3.57
CA LEU A 246 -16.80 -17.90 2.60
C LEU A 246 -16.08 -17.08 1.53
N VAL A 247 -16.48 -17.21 0.26
CA VAL A 247 -15.88 -16.39 -0.82
C VAL A 247 -16.16 -14.93 -0.47
N PRO A 248 -15.13 -14.07 -0.35
CA PRO A 248 -15.37 -12.67 -0.04
C PRO A 248 -16.23 -12.07 -1.16
N LYS A 249 -17.33 -11.43 -0.77
CA LYS A 249 -18.08 -10.57 -1.67
C LYS A 249 -17.26 -9.31 -1.85
N TYR A 250 -17.09 -8.96 -3.11
CA TYR A 250 -16.32 -7.83 -3.55
C TYR A 250 -17.36 -6.97 -4.26
N ASP A 251 -17.93 -6.04 -3.51
CA ASP A 251 -18.76 -4.98 -4.09
C ASP A 251 -17.90 -4.11 -5.01
#